data_AF-A0A7C5YT28-F1
#
_entry.id   AF-A0A7C5YT28-F1
#
_cell.length_a   1.000
_cell.length_b   1.000
_cell.length_c   1.000
_cell.angle_alpha   90.00
_cell.angle_beta   90.00
_cell.angle_gamma   90.00
#
_symmetry.space_group_name_H-M   'P 1'
#
loop_
_entity.id
_entity.type
_entity.pdbx_description
1 polymer ?
#
loop_
_entity_poly.entity_id
_entity_poly.type
_entity_poly.pdbx_seq_one_letter_code
_entity_poly.pdbx_strand_id
1 'polypeptide(L)'
;MRRAWRYAPYFVLVLAAVGLLGWFRVEQSRAEHQLNSTYEFYEPDWSQHLPRIRQAIARQPTEEAKLAALAEMLTMPYRNENAPLRFKAIKEADGTLALRLNAAVVVPRWYTARAARLAHTEARQLLGREVPIHIYETYIVGRSRLIGFCREHAGTVEVAFR
;
A
#
# COMPACT_ATOMS: atom_id res chain seq x y z
N MET A 1 -11.92 -59.46 -24.08
CA MET A 1 -11.89 -58.43 -23.00
C MET A 1 -10.57 -57.63 -22.97
N ARG A 2 -10.14 -56.96 -24.06
CA ARG A 2 -8.87 -56.20 -24.09
C ARG A 2 -8.93 -54.80 -24.71
N ARG A 3 -10.12 -54.29 -25.09
CA ARG A 3 -10.27 -52.96 -25.74
C ARG A 3 -10.52 -51.81 -24.76
N ALA A 4 -11.19 -52.04 -23.63
CA ALA A 4 -11.50 -51.00 -22.65
C ALA A 4 -10.25 -50.41 -21.94
N TRP A 5 -9.19 -51.22 -21.79
CA TRP A 5 -7.93 -50.82 -21.16
C TRP A 5 -7.12 -49.80 -21.95
N ARG A 6 -7.38 -49.64 -23.24
CA ARG A 6 -6.65 -48.69 -24.10
C ARG A 6 -7.03 -47.24 -23.81
N TYR A 7 -8.20 -47.02 -23.20
CA TYR A 7 -8.73 -45.69 -22.85
C TYR A 7 -8.53 -45.31 -21.38
N ALA A 8 -8.11 -46.27 -20.54
CA ALA A 8 -7.79 -46.04 -19.13
C ALA A 8 -6.80 -44.88 -18.90
N PRO A 9 -5.67 -44.73 -19.63
CA PRO A 9 -4.75 -43.62 -19.40
C PRO A 9 -5.37 -42.25 -19.75
N TYR A 10 -6.22 -42.21 -20.78
CA TYR A 10 -6.93 -40.99 -21.16
C TYR A 10 -7.96 -40.59 -20.10
N PHE A 11 -8.64 -41.57 -19.49
CA PHE A 11 -9.59 -41.32 -18.41
C PHE A 11 -8.91 -40.75 -17.15
N VAL A 12 -7.70 -41.24 -16.83
CA VAL A 12 -6.87 -40.70 -15.74
C VAL A 12 -6.45 -39.26 -16.01
N LEU A 13 -6.06 -38.94 -17.25
CA LEU A 13 -5.71 -37.57 -17.63
C LEU A 13 -6.90 -36.61 -17.54
N VAL A 14 -8.09 -37.05 -17.96
CA VAL A 14 -9.32 -36.24 -17.84
C VAL A 14 -9.67 -36.02 -16.36
N LEU A 15 -9.57 -37.05 -15.52
CA LEU A 15 -9.81 -36.92 -14.08
C LEU A 15 -8.81 -35.97 -13.42
N ALA A 16 -7.52 -36.04 -13.79
CA ALA A 16 -6.50 -35.12 -13.30
C ALA A 16 -6.76 -33.66 -13.74
N ALA A 17 -7.18 -33.45 -14.99
CA ALA A 17 -7.54 -32.13 -15.49
C ALA A 17 -8.77 -31.54 -14.79
N VAL A 18 -9.81 -32.36 -14.54
CA VAL A 18 -11.00 -31.95 -13.79
C VAL A 18 -10.64 -31.64 -12.33
N GLY A 19 -9.78 -32.45 -11.71
CA GLY A 19 -9.27 -32.20 -10.36
C GLY A 19 -8.48 -30.90 -10.25
N LEU A 20 -7.61 -30.61 -11.22
CA LEU A 20 -6.83 -29.37 -11.29
C LEU A 20 -7.73 -28.14 -11.50
N LEU A 21 -8.73 -28.22 -12.39
CA LEU A 21 -9.69 -27.14 -12.60
C LEU A 21 -10.55 -26.88 -11.37
N GLY A 22 -10.98 -27.95 -10.68
CA GLY A 22 -11.70 -27.85 -9.41
C GLY A 22 -10.86 -27.20 -8.32
N TRP A 23 -9.60 -27.64 -8.18
CA TRP A 23 -8.65 -27.04 -7.24
C TRP A 23 -8.38 -25.57 -7.56
N PHE A 24 -8.15 -25.22 -8.84
CA PHE A 24 -7.93 -23.85 -9.27
C PHE A 24 -9.15 -22.96 -8.98
N ARG A 25 -10.38 -23.43 -9.21
CA ARG A 25 -11.59 -22.69 -8.84
C ARG A 25 -11.75 -22.51 -7.34
N VAL A 26 -11.41 -23.51 -6.55
CA VAL A 26 -11.45 -23.42 -5.08
C VAL A 26 -10.40 -22.42 -4.58
N GLU A 27 -9.20 -22.45 -5.14
CA GLU A 27 -8.14 -21.53 -4.76
C GLU A 27 -8.43 -20.09 -5.20
N GLN A 28 -9.02 -19.92 -6.38
CA GLN A 28 -9.53 -18.62 -6.84
C GLN A 28 -10.66 -18.12 -5.94
N SER A 29 -11.62 -18.99 -5.57
CA SER A 29 -12.71 -18.63 -4.65
C SER A 29 -12.19 -18.30 -3.25
N ARG A 30 -11.14 -18.98 -2.77
CA ARG A 30 -10.46 -18.64 -1.51
C ARG A 30 -9.74 -17.30 -1.58
N ALA A 31 -9.06 -17.02 -2.69
CA ALA A 31 -8.44 -15.72 -2.92
C ALA A 31 -9.51 -14.60 -3.01
N GLU A 32 -10.61 -14.84 -3.71
CA GLU A 32 -11.75 -13.91 -3.80
C GLU A 32 -12.46 -13.75 -2.45
N HIS A 33 -12.60 -14.80 -1.65
CA HIS A 33 -13.14 -14.71 -0.29
C HIS A 33 -12.19 -14.01 0.67
N GLN A 34 -10.87 -14.14 0.53
CA GLN A 34 -9.92 -13.32 1.29
C GLN A 34 -9.96 -11.85 0.87
N LEU A 35 -10.24 -11.56 -0.39
CA LEU A 35 -10.44 -10.19 -0.88
C LEU A 35 -11.79 -9.60 -0.44
N ASN A 36 -12.84 -10.42 -0.36
CA ASN A 36 -14.22 -10.00 -0.05
C ASN A 36 -14.61 -10.15 1.42
N SER A 37 -13.88 -10.96 2.22
CA SER A 37 -13.96 -10.90 3.66
C SER A 37 -13.44 -9.54 4.06
N THR A 38 -14.35 -8.71 4.57
CA THR A 38 -14.14 -7.33 5.00
C THR A 38 -12.71 -7.15 5.51
N TYR A 39 -11.80 -6.65 4.68
CA TYR A 39 -10.51 -6.18 5.19
C TYR A 39 -10.89 -5.02 6.11
N GLU A 40 -10.92 -5.28 7.42
CA GLU A 40 -10.92 -4.23 8.41
C GLU A 40 -9.55 -3.55 8.28
N PHE A 41 -9.49 -2.54 7.41
CA PHE A 41 -8.32 -1.67 7.31
C PHE A 41 -8.22 -0.89 8.61
N TYR A 42 -7.44 -1.44 9.53
CA TYR A 42 -7.21 -0.86 10.84
C TYR A 42 -6.55 0.51 10.70
N GLU A 43 -7.17 1.53 11.27
CA GLU A 43 -6.58 2.86 11.34
C GLU A 43 -5.82 2.98 12.66
N PRO A 44 -4.51 3.27 12.64
CA PRO A 44 -3.78 3.54 13.87
C PRO A 44 -4.40 4.69 14.66
N ASP A 45 -4.33 4.63 15.99
CA ASP A 45 -4.76 5.74 16.84
C ASP A 45 -3.75 6.89 16.77
N TRP A 46 -3.93 7.74 15.76
CA TRP A 46 -3.06 8.89 15.50
C TRP A 46 -3.03 9.90 16.64
N SER A 47 -4.07 9.95 17.48
CA SER A 47 -4.07 10.85 18.64
C SER A 47 -2.95 10.53 19.63
N GLN A 48 -2.58 9.24 19.74
CA GLN A 48 -1.49 8.78 20.60
C GLN A 48 -0.14 8.79 19.88
N HIS A 49 -0.12 8.43 18.59
CA HIS A 49 1.12 8.32 17.84
C HIS A 49 1.71 9.68 17.44
N LEU A 50 0.90 10.60 16.90
CA LEU A 50 1.39 11.87 16.33
C LEU A 50 2.19 12.73 17.33
N PRO A 51 1.77 12.91 18.60
CA PRO A 51 2.56 13.69 19.54
C PRO A 51 3.96 13.13 19.77
N ARG A 52 4.09 11.79 19.86
CA ARG A 52 5.38 11.11 20.03
C ARG A 52 6.25 11.26 18.78
N ILE A 53 5.65 11.13 17.61
CA ILE A 53 6.32 11.33 16.32
C ILE A 53 6.87 12.75 16.23
N ARG A 54 6.05 13.78 16.50
CA ARG A 54 6.47 15.19 16.46
C ARG A 54 7.62 15.48 17.42
N GLN A 55 7.58 14.95 18.65
CA GLN A 55 8.68 15.11 19.62
C GLN A 55 9.99 14.47 19.15
N ALA A 56 9.91 13.28 18.55
CA ALA A 56 11.08 12.57 18.03
C ALA A 56 11.68 13.30 16.81
N ILE A 57 10.84 13.82 15.92
CA ILE A 57 11.29 14.54 14.72
C ILE A 57 11.88 15.91 15.06
N ALA A 58 11.38 16.60 16.09
CA ALA A 58 11.89 17.91 16.51
C ALA A 58 13.39 17.89 16.84
N ARG A 59 13.95 16.72 17.19
CA ARG A 59 15.37 16.51 17.49
C ARG A 59 16.25 16.35 16.26
N GLN A 60 15.67 16.22 15.06
CA GLN A 60 16.43 16.00 13.83
C GLN A 60 17.02 17.31 13.29
N PRO A 61 18.30 17.31 12.85
CA PRO A 61 19.04 18.53 12.53
C PRO A 61 18.68 19.14 11.17
N THR A 62 18.27 18.34 10.18
CA THR A 62 18.02 18.79 8.80
C THR A 62 16.59 18.51 8.36
N GLU A 63 16.07 19.30 7.41
CA GLU A 63 14.73 19.05 6.81
C GLU A 63 14.64 17.65 6.19
N GLU A 64 15.71 17.20 5.53
CA GLU A 64 15.79 15.86 4.93
C GLU A 64 15.67 14.77 6.01
N ALA A 65 16.41 14.90 7.12
CA ALA A 65 16.34 13.96 8.23
C ALA A 65 14.98 14.01 8.93
N LYS A 66 14.39 15.21 9.07
CA LYS A 66 13.04 15.39 9.62
C LYS A 66 11.99 14.64 8.79
N LEU A 67 12.06 14.78 7.46
CA LEU A 67 11.12 14.14 6.55
C LEU A 67 11.33 12.62 6.46
N ALA A 68 12.59 12.16 6.49
CA ALA A 68 12.92 10.73 6.54
C ALA A 68 12.40 10.08 7.84
N ALA A 69 12.62 10.74 8.98
CA ALA A 69 12.12 10.29 10.28
C ALA A 69 10.59 10.26 10.32
N LEU A 70 9.92 11.27 9.75
CA LEU A 70 8.46 11.28 9.60
C LEU A 70 7.97 10.08 8.78
N ALA A 71 8.58 9.82 7.63
CA ALA A 71 8.21 8.71 6.77
C ALA A 71 8.36 7.35 7.48
N GLU A 72 9.47 7.14 8.18
CA GLU A 72 9.70 5.91 8.94
C GLU A 72 8.68 5.73 10.07
N MET A 73 8.48 6.77 10.88
CA MET A 73 7.58 6.70 12.03
C MET A 73 6.10 6.61 11.64
N LEU A 74 5.68 7.22 10.53
CA LEU A 74 4.34 7.01 9.98
C LEU A 74 4.15 5.59 9.44
N THR A 75 5.22 4.96 8.92
CA THR A 75 5.16 3.60 8.37
C THR A 75 5.02 2.53 9.47
N MET A 76 5.61 2.75 10.64
CA MET A 76 5.65 1.72 11.69
C MET A 76 4.28 1.26 12.19
N PRO A 77 3.31 2.15 12.51
CA PRO A 77 1.97 1.73 12.90
C PRO A 77 1.26 0.89 11.84
N TYR A 78 1.32 1.29 10.56
CA TYR A 78 0.75 0.48 9.47
C TYR A 78 1.43 -0.88 9.36
N ARG A 79 2.75 -0.95 9.55
CA ARG A 79 3.50 -2.21 9.50
C ARG A 79 3.13 -3.15 10.64
N ASN A 80 2.95 -2.64 11.85
CA ASN A 80 2.58 -3.44 13.02
C ASN A 80 1.20 -4.11 12.83
N GLU A 81 0.32 -3.44 12.09
CA GLU A 81 -1.05 -3.89 11.80
C GLU A 81 -1.15 -4.66 10.48
N ASN A 82 0.00 -5.07 9.92
CA ASN A 82 0.13 -5.75 8.63
C ASN A 82 -0.52 -5.02 7.44
N ALA A 83 -0.78 -3.72 7.56
CA ALA A 83 -1.24 -2.90 6.45
C ALA A 83 -0.07 -2.66 5.48
N PRO A 84 -0.20 -3.03 4.20
CA PRO A 84 0.89 -2.95 3.23
C PRO A 84 1.02 -1.52 2.67
N LEU A 85 1.26 -0.55 3.56
CA LEU A 85 1.55 0.86 3.28
C LEU A 85 2.94 1.23 3.80
N ARG A 86 3.70 1.96 2.98
CA ARG A 86 5.04 2.43 3.35
C ARG A 86 5.31 3.82 2.82
N PHE A 87 5.71 4.71 3.72
CA PHE A 87 6.21 6.03 3.35
C PHE A 87 7.72 5.99 3.16
N LYS A 88 8.22 6.81 2.24
CA LYS A 88 9.65 7.02 2.02
C LYS A 88 9.89 8.48 1.66
N ALA A 89 10.85 9.13 2.30
CA ALA A 89 11.34 10.43 1.84
C ALA A 89 12.15 10.25 0.55
N ILE A 90 11.87 11.07 -0.45
CA ILE A 90 12.58 11.09 -1.72
C ILE A 90 12.98 12.53 -2.05
N LYS A 91 14.00 12.66 -2.90
CA LYS A 91 14.40 13.93 -3.50
C LYS A 91 14.08 13.85 -4.98
N GLU A 92 13.36 14.83 -5.49
CA GLU A 92 13.05 14.94 -6.91
C GLU A 92 14.26 15.39 -7.71
N ALA A 93 14.15 15.36 -9.04
CA ALA A 93 15.24 15.71 -9.95
C ALA A 93 15.67 17.18 -9.83
N ASP A 94 14.75 18.06 -9.43
CA ASP A 94 15.00 19.48 -9.16
C ASP A 94 15.54 19.74 -7.74
N GLY A 95 15.75 18.69 -6.95
CA GLY A 95 16.24 18.79 -5.57
C GLY A 95 15.15 19.04 -4.53
N THR A 96 13.87 19.12 -4.91
CA THR A 96 12.76 19.28 -3.98
C THR A 96 12.56 18.02 -3.14
N LEU A 97 12.22 18.20 -1.86
CA LEU A 97 11.91 17.10 -0.95
C LEU A 97 10.45 16.72 -1.07
N ALA A 98 10.21 15.43 -1.25
CA ALA A 98 8.87 14.87 -1.40
C ALA A 98 8.72 13.59 -0.57
N LEU A 99 7.48 13.21 -0.29
CA LEU A 99 7.16 11.90 0.27
C LEU A 99 6.65 10.98 -0.83
N ARG A 100 7.01 9.72 -0.72
CA ARG A 100 6.49 8.63 -1.55
C ARG A 100 5.71 7.68 -0.67
N LEU A 101 4.41 7.54 -0.93
CA LEU A 101 3.55 6.54 -0.34
C LEU A 101 3.47 5.34 -1.28
N ASN A 102 4.01 4.20 -0.87
CA ASN A 102 3.83 2.92 -1.58
C ASN A 102 2.70 2.16 -0.91
N ALA A 103 1.65 1.85 -1.66
CA ALA A 103 0.52 1.04 -1.24
C ALA A 103 0.47 -0.24 -2.07
N ALA A 104 0.23 -1.39 -1.46
CA ALA A 104 -0.05 -2.58 -2.25
C ALA A 104 -1.39 -2.44 -3.01
N VAL A 105 -1.51 -3.10 -4.16
CA VAL A 105 -2.74 -3.09 -4.99
C VAL A 105 -4.00 -3.53 -4.24
N VAL A 106 -3.83 -4.34 -3.18
CA VAL A 106 -4.93 -4.81 -2.32
C VAL A 106 -5.48 -3.72 -1.41
N VAL A 107 -4.79 -2.58 -1.28
CA VAL A 107 -5.20 -1.48 -0.39
C VAL A 107 -6.20 -0.56 -1.10
N PRO A 108 -7.39 -0.30 -0.53
CA PRO A 108 -8.37 0.60 -1.10
C PRO A 108 -7.86 2.02 -1.26
N ARG A 109 -8.25 2.66 -2.36
CA ARG A 109 -7.90 4.06 -2.67
C ARG A 109 -8.32 5.04 -1.58
N TRP A 110 -9.43 4.80 -0.88
CA TRP A 110 -9.88 5.68 0.21
C TRP A 110 -8.91 5.64 1.40
N TYR A 111 -8.35 4.47 1.71
CA TYR A 111 -7.43 4.27 2.83
C TYR A 111 -6.05 4.84 2.48
N THR A 112 -5.57 4.63 1.25
CA THR A 112 -4.35 5.27 0.76
C THR A 112 -4.47 6.80 0.73
N ALA A 113 -5.63 7.33 0.32
CA ALA A 113 -5.89 8.77 0.32
C ALA A 113 -5.87 9.35 1.75
N ARG A 114 -6.47 8.65 2.71
CA ARG A 114 -6.45 9.08 4.12
C ARG A 114 -5.03 9.13 4.68
N ALA A 115 -4.26 8.06 4.47
CA ALA A 115 -2.85 8.00 4.87
C ALA A 115 -2.02 9.13 4.22
N ALA A 116 -2.27 9.42 2.93
CA ALA A 116 -1.62 10.52 2.23
C ALA A 116 -2.00 11.90 2.80
N ARG A 117 -3.26 12.14 3.14
CA ARG A 117 -3.71 13.41 3.75
C ARG A 117 -3.09 13.64 5.12
N LEU A 118 -2.98 12.58 5.93
CA LEU A 118 -2.32 12.63 7.23
C LEU A 118 -0.85 13.03 7.06
N ALA A 119 -0.12 12.29 6.22
CA ALA A 119 1.29 12.55 5.96
C ALA A 119 1.51 13.97 5.41
N HIS A 120 0.61 14.47 4.55
CA HIS A 120 0.69 15.81 3.98
C HIS A 120 0.54 16.88 5.07
N THR A 121 -0.48 16.72 5.92
CA THR A 121 -0.73 17.64 7.05
C THR A 121 0.47 17.69 7.99
N GLU A 122 1.02 16.53 8.38
CA GLU A 122 2.16 16.46 9.29
C GLU A 122 3.44 17.01 8.65
N ALA A 123 3.70 16.70 7.38
CA ALA A 123 4.88 17.21 6.67
C ALA A 123 4.83 18.74 6.52
N ARG A 124 3.64 19.29 6.22
CA ARG A 124 3.43 20.74 6.13
C ARG A 124 3.63 21.43 7.48
N GLN A 125 3.07 20.87 8.56
CA GLN A 125 3.26 21.41 9.91
C GLN A 125 4.74 21.38 10.33
N LEU A 126 5.45 20.33 9.95
CA LEU A 126 6.83 20.10 10.33
C LEU A 126 7.83 21.01 9.61
N LEU A 127 7.65 21.22 8.30
CA LEU A 127 8.58 21.98 7.46
C LEU A 127 8.10 23.42 7.17
N GLY A 128 6.86 23.77 7.51
CA GLY A 128 6.29 25.10 7.27
C GLY A 128 6.00 25.41 5.80
N ARG A 129 6.20 24.45 4.90
CA ARG A 129 5.98 24.55 3.46
C ARG A 129 5.28 23.30 2.93
N GLU A 130 4.69 23.40 1.75
CA GLU A 130 4.06 22.26 1.10
C GLU A 130 5.10 21.19 0.74
N VAL A 131 4.74 19.93 0.98
CA VAL A 131 5.55 18.75 0.65
C VAL A 131 4.70 17.83 -0.21
N PRO A 132 5.04 17.65 -1.50
CA PRO A 132 4.24 16.81 -2.37
C PRO A 132 4.33 15.34 -1.93
N ILE A 133 3.20 14.64 -2.00
CA ILE A 133 3.16 13.20 -1.74
C ILE A 133 2.80 12.44 -3.00
N HIS A 134 3.74 11.64 -3.48
CA HIS A 134 3.56 10.74 -4.60
C HIS A 134 3.00 9.41 -4.14
N ILE A 135 1.85 9.02 -4.68
CA ILE A 135 1.18 7.76 -4.35
C ILE A 135 1.49 6.74 -5.42
N TYR A 136 2.18 5.68 -5.02
CA TYR A 136 2.55 4.55 -5.86
C TYR A 136 1.78 3.31 -5.44
N GLU A 137 1.30 2.59 -6.43
CA GLU A 137 0.79 1.24 -6.28
C GLU A 137 1.93 0.24 -6.51
N THR A 138 2.13 -0.67 -5.57
CA THR A 138 3.15 -1.71 -5.63
C THR A 138 2.48 -3.08 -5.80
N TYR A 139 2.83 -3.79 -6.86
CA TYR A 139 2.43 -5.17 -7.06
C TYR A 139 3.33 -6.11 -6.24
N ILE A 140 2.77 -7.18 -5.69
CA ILE A 140 3.52 -8.21 -4.91
C ILE A 140 4.73 -8.72 -5.71
N VAL A 141 4.60 -8.77 -7.04
CA VAL A 141 5.68 -9.04 -7.98
C VAL A 141 5.63 -7.97 -9.07
N GLY A 142 6.54 -6.98 -9.06
CA GLY A 142 6.65 -6.02 -10.16
C GLY A 142 7.11 -4.61 -9.80
N ARG A 143 7.11 -3.75 -10.83
CA ARG A 143 7.45 -2.32 -10.69
C ARG A 143 6.32 -1.58 -9.99
N SER A 144 6.68 -0.63 -9.14
CA SER A 144 5.70 0.29 -8.56
C SER A 144 5.25 1.30 -9.61
N ARG A 145 3.94 1.53 -9.72
CA ARG A 145 3.33 2.48 -10.64
C ARG A 145 2.85 3.71 -9.89
N LEU A 146 3.15 4.90 -10.40
CA LEU A 146 2.57 6.13 -9.86
C LEU A 146 1.09 6.17 -10.22
N ILE A 147 0.23 6.19 -9.19
CA ILE A 147 -1.22 6.19 -9.34
C ILE A 147 -1.87 7.49 -8.88
N GLY A 148 -1.15 8.39 -8.22
CA GLY A 148 -1.74 9.65 -7.75
C GLY A 148 -0.79 10.55 -6.99
N PHE A 149 -1.33 11.69 -6.58
CA PHE A 149 -0.61 12.72 -5.84
C PHE A 149 -1.52 13.28 -4.75
N CYS A 150 -0.96 13.61 -3.60
CA CYS A 150 -1.60 14.45 -2.59
C CYS A 150 -0.90 15.80 -2.60
N ARG A 151 -1.68 16.87 -2.79
CA ARG A 151 -1.22 18.26 -2.81
C ARG A 151 -2.31 19.18 -2.27
N GLU A 152 -1.95 20.40 -1.94
CA GLU A 152 -2.91 21.44 -1.63
C GLU A 152 -3.34 22.16 -2.92
N HIS A 153 -4.65 22.29 -3.10
CA HIS A 153 -5.24 23.06 -4.19
C HIS A 153 -6.33 23.96 -3.63
N ALA A 154 -6.22 25.26 -3.88
CA ALA A 154 -7.18 26.27 -3.39
C ALA A 154 -7.45 26.18 -1.87
N GLY A 155 -6.42 25.88 -1.06
CA GLY A 155 -6.54 25.77 0.41
C GLY A 155 -7.16 24.46 0.90
N THR A 156 -7.47 23.51 0.00
CA THR A 156 -7.98 22.18 0.34
C THR A 156 -6.95 21.11 0.01
N VAL A 157 -6.76 20.13 0.89
CA VAL A 157 -5.87 18.98 0.64
C VAL A 157 -6.58 17.99 -0.28
N GLU A 158 -6.12 17.92 -1.53
CA GLU A 158 -6.68 17.06 -2.55
C GLU A 158 -5.80 15.83 -2.79
N VAL A 159 -6.44 14.67 -2.94
CA VAL A 159 -5.80 13.44 -3.39
C VAL A 159 -6.37 13.07 -4.74
N ALA A 160 -5.55 13.24 -5.77
CA ALA A 160 -5.93 12.94 -7.15
C ALA A 160 -5.32 11.60 -7.58
N PHE A 161 -6.17 10.62 -7.87
CA PHE A 161 -5.77 9.35 -8.49
C PHE A 161 -5.91 9.43 -10.02
N ARG A 162 -5.04 8.71 -10.72
CA ARG A 162 -5.07 8.50 -12.17
C ARG A 162 -5.87 7.25 -12.56
#